data_AF-E7RRT2-F1
#
_entry.id   AF-E7RRT2-F1
#
_cell.length_a   1.000
_cell.length_b   1.000
_cell.length_c   1.000
_cell.angle_alpha   90.00
_cell.angle_beta   90.00
_cell.angle_gamma   90.00
#
_symmetry.space_group_name_H-M   'P 1'
#
loop_
_entity.id
_entity.type
_entity.pdbx_description
1 polymer ?
#
loop_
_entity_poly.entity_id
_entity_poly.type
_entity_poly.pdbx_seq_one_letter_code
_entity_poly.pdbx_strand_id
1 'polypeptide(L)' 'MASKRDNLLYRLRKKGVRIQTRERTIFFPFDTEPFKIIQVKRLCREFYFHVQLEIQ' A
#
# COMPACT_ATOMS: atom_id res chain seq x y z
N MET A 1 -8.29 15.78 12.24
CA MET A 1 -7.59 15.81 10.93
C MET A 1 -7.04 14.42 10.63
N ALA A 2 -7.43 13.78 9.52
CA ALA A 2 -6.75 12.55 9.09
C ALA A 2 -5.33 12.89 8.61
N SER A 3 -4.32 12.13 9.05
CA SER A 3 -2.96 12.38 8.60
C SER A 3 -2.82 12.07 7.11
N LYS A 4 -1.81 12.64 6.45
CA LYS A 4 -1.49 12.33 5.05
C LYS A 4 -1.34 10.83 4.80
N ARG A 5 -0.72 10.11 5.75
CA ARG A 5 -0.59 8.65 5.74
C ARG A 5 -1.96 7.97 5.74
N ASP A 6 -2.84 8.37 6.65
CA ASP A 6 -4.15 7.74 6.80
C ASP A 6 -5.03 7.95 5.55
N ASN A 7 -4.91 9.10 4.89
CA ASN A 7 -5.57 9.36 3.61
C ASN A 7 -5.06 8.45 2.49
N LEU A 8 -3.76 8.16 2.43
CA LEU A 8 -3.19 7.23 1.45
C LEU A 8 -3.67 5.79 1.70
N LEU A 9 -3.64 5.36 2.97
CA LEU A 9 -4.11 4.03 3.38
C LEU A 9 -5.61 3.86 3.11
N TYR A 10 -6.41 4.87 3.43
CA TYR A 10 -7.85 4.87 3.17
C TYR A 10 -8.16 4.68 1.68
N ARG A 11 -7.48 5.44 0.79
CA ARG A 11 -7.67 5.33 -0.67
C ARG A 11 -7.30 3.95 -1.22
N LEU A 12 -6.27 3.30 -0.67
CA LEU A 12 -5.88 1.95 -1.07
C LEU A 12 -6.88 0.89 -0.57
N ARG A 13 -7.33 1.01 0.69
CA ARG A 13 -8.37 0.12 1.24
C ARG A 13 -9.67 0.20 0.46
N LYS A 14 -10.07 1.40 0.01
CA LYS A 14 -11.24 1.58 -0.87
C LYS A 14 -11.09 0.87 -2.22
N LYS A 15 -9.86 0.59 -2.67
CA LYS A 15 -9.55 -0.19 -3.88
C LYS A 15 -9.45 -1.71 -3.61
N GLY A 16 -9.74 -2.16 -2.38
CA GLY A 16 -9.62 -3.56 -1.99
C GLY A 16 -8.18 -4.03 -1.73
N VAL A 17 -7.21 -3.12 -1.64
CA VAL A 17 -5.81 -3.51 -1.38
C VAL A 17 -5.66 -3.93 0.08
N ARG A 18 -5.12 -5.14 0.30
CA ARG A 18 -4.79 -5.66 1.63
C ARG A 18 -3.54 -4.98 2.17
N ILE A 19 -3.62 -4.46 3.40
CA ILE A 19 -2.52 -3.71 4.04
C ILE A 19 -2.41 -4.11 5.52
N GLN A 20 -1.22 -4.51 5.94
CA GLN A 20 -0.88 -4.72 7.34
C GLN A 20 -0.09 -3.53 7.88
N THR A 21 -0.75 -2.67 8.65
CA THR A 21 -0.15 -1.39 9.09
C THR A 21 0.90 -1.55 10.18
N ARG A 22 0.86 -2.62 10.98
CA ARG A 22 1.87 -2.92 12.02
C ARG A 22 3.23 -3.22 11.41
N GLU A 23 3.24 -4.05 10.37
CA GLU A 23 4.45 -4.45 9.63
C GLU A 23 4.77 -3.51 8.45
N ARG A 24 3.87 -2.57 8.16
CA ARG A 24 3.94 -1.64 7.03
C ARG A 24 3.99 -2.38 5.68
N THR A 25 3.25 -3.47 5.56
CA THR A 25 3.22 -4.32 4.36
C THR A 25 1.97 -4.08 3.53
N ILE A 26 2.14 -3.89 2.23
CA ILE A 26 1.07 -3.78 1.24
C ILE A 26 1.14 -5.02 0.36
N PHE A 27 0.05 -5.77 0.29
CA PHE A 27 0.03 -7.05 -0.41
C PHE A 27 -0.57 -6.91 -1.80
N PHE A 28 0.07 -7.52 -2.76
CA PHE A 28 -0.35 -7.54 -4.16
C PHE A 28 -0.12 -8.93 -4.77
N PRO A 29 -0.93 -9.35 -5.75
CA PRO A 29 -0.64 -10.55 -6.52
C PRO A 29 0.67 -10.41 -7.31
N PHE A 30 1.40 -11.52 -7.49
CA PHE A 30 2.70 -11.54 -8.17
C PHE A 30 2.69 -10.91 -9.57
N ASP A 31 1.63 -11.15 -10.36
CA ASP A 31 1.53 -10.65 -11.75
C ASP A 31 1.03 -9.19 -11.87
N THR A 32 1.17 -8.39 -10.80
CA THR A 32 0.72 -6.99 -10.81
C THR A 32 1.86 -6.01 -10.74
N GLU A 33 1.56 -4.74 -11.02
CA GLU A 33 2.54 -3.63 -10.94
C GLU A 33 2.13 -2.62 -9.85
N PRO A 34 2.42 -2.90 -8.56
CA PRO A 34 1.98 -2.09 -7.42
C PRO A 34 2.42 -0.62 -7.52
N PHE A 35 3.60 -0.38 -8.10
CA PHE A 35 4.17 0.95 -8.25
C PHE A 35 3.54 1.79 -9.37
N LYS A 36 2.63 1.26 -10.19
CA LYS A 36 1.75 2.10 -11.03
C LYS A 36 0.76 2.90 -10.18
N ILE A 37 0.47 2.47 -8.95
CA ILE A 37 -0.42 3.17 -8.02
C ILE A 37 0.37 4.21 -7.22
N ILE A 38 0.08 5.50 -7.43
CA ILE A 38 0.82 6.60 -6.79
C ILE A 38 0.77 6.55 -5.25
N GLN A 39 -0.31 6.03 -4.67
CA GLN A 39 -0.44 5.86 -3.23
C GLN A 39 0.60 4.88 -2.67
N VAL A 40 0.87 3.77 -3.38
CA VAL A 40 1.88 2.77 -3.00
C VAL A 40 3.27 3.41 -3.02
N LYS A 41 3.63 4.07 -4.13
CA LYS A 41 4.92 4.79 -4.25
C LYS A 41 5.15 5.76 -3.09
N ARG A 42 4.12 6.53 -2.71
CA ARG A 42 4.21 7.49 -1.60
C ARG A 42 4.31 6.82 -0.24
N LEU A 43 3.56 5.75 -0.01
CA LEU A 43 3.66 4.99 1.24
C LEU A 43 5.05 4.37 1.41
N CYS A 44 5.65 3.84 0.35
CA CYS A 44 7.01 3.32 0.38
C CYS A 44 8.05 4.43 0.62
N ARG A 45 7.98 5.54 -0.14
CA ARG A 45 8.98 6.62 -0.06
C ARG A 45 8.88 7.49 1.19
N GLU A 46 7.66 7.82 1.62
CA GLU A 46 7.43 8.80 2.71
C GLU A 46 7.20 8.12 4.07
N PHE A 47 6.72 6.86 4.08
CA PHE A 47 6.27 6.20 5.31
C PHE A 47 6.89 4.81 5.51
N TYR A 48 7.88 4.43 4.70
CA TYR A 48 8.63 3.18 4.81
C TYR A 48 7.74 1.92 4.80
N PHE A 49 6.72 1.93 3.95
CA PHE A 49 5.98 0.71 3.63
C PHE A 49 6.74 -0.16 2.63
N HIS A 50 6.49 -1.46 2.68
CA HIS A 50 7.04 -2.46 1.79
C HIS A 50 5.91 -3.10 0.98
N VAL A 51 6.21 -3.50 -0.24
CA VAL A 51 5.28 -4.25 -1.08
C VAL A 51 5.68 -5.73 -1.00
N GLN A 52 4.72 -6.59 -0.67
CA GLN A 52 4.89 -8.03 -0.71
C GLN A 52 4.04 -8.59 -1.85
N LEU A 53 4.72 -9.23 -2.80
CA LEU A 53 4.08 -9.96 -3.88
C LEU A 53 3.78 -11.38 -3.42
N GLU A 54 2.54 -11.82 -3.62
CA GLU A 54 2.07 -13.14 -3.20
C GLU A 54 1.65 -13.96 -4.42
N ILE A 55 2.05 -15.23 -4.42
CA ILE A 55 1.53 -16.26 -5.33
C ILE A 55 0.29 -16.83 -4.64
N GLN A 56 -0.84 -16.86 -5.35
CA GLN A 56 -2.08 -17.46 -4.84
C GLN A 56 -2.05 -18.98 -4.95
#